data_AF-A0A6C0ANQ4-F1
#
_entry.id   AF-A0A6C0ANQ4-F1
#
_cell.length_a   1.000
_cell.length_b   1.000
_cell.length_c   1.000
_cell.angle_alpha   90.00
_cell.angle_beta   90.00
_cell.angle_gamma   90.00
#
_symmetry.space_group_name_H-M   'P 1'
#
loop_
_entity.id
_entity.type
_entity.pdbx_description
1 polymer ?
#
loop_
_entity_poly.entity_id
_entity_poly.type
_entity_poly.pdbx_seq_one_letter_code
_entity_poly.pdbx_strand_id
1 'polypeptide(L)'
;MAAVPMSRDMMRELKAKTDENNRLTLVERYVKIMYESAINTARTSINTQWRAEFHNGQGGQLLDGRFIITNIDDILRRLQDLFPDCSVDFKSLTMARGPDGQMHDISTLDEKALMFIGNRQVTQCITIDWS
;
A
#
# COMPACT_ATOMS: atom_id res chain seq x y z
N MET A 1 6.57 -42.66 -20.78
CA MET A 1 5.58 -41.61 -21.11
C MET A 1 6.23 -40.66 -22.09
N ALA A 2 5.63 -40.45 -23.27
CA ALA A 2 6.14 -39.47 -24.23
C ALA A 2 5.70 -38.06 -23.83
N ALA A 3 6.60 -37.08 -23.91
CA ALA A 3 6.28 -35.69 -23.65
C ALA A 3 5.38 -35.16 -24.77
N VAL A 4 4.20 -34.64 -24.41
CA VAL A 4 3.29 -34.00 -25.36
C VAL A 4 3.84 -32.60 -25.68
N PRO A 5 4.10 -32.25 -26.94
CA PRO A 5 4.60 -30.93 -27.29
C PRO A 5 3.55 -29.87 -27.00
N MET A 6 3.94 -28.82 -26.27
CA MET A 6 3.07 -27.72 -25.87
C MET A 6 3.21 -26.56 -26.86
N SER A 7 2.09 -25.98 -27.28
CA SER A 7 2.09 -24.83 -28.18
C SER A 7 2.55 -23.56 -27.45
N ARG A 8 3.06 -22.58 -28.21
CA ARG A 8 3.46 -21.28 -27.67
C ARG A 8 2.29 -20.56 -27.00
N ASP A 9 1.09 -20.67 -27.55
CA ASP A 9 -0.10 -20.01 -27.01
C ASP A 9 -0.53 -20.65 -25.69
N MET A 10 -0.46 -21.98 -25.60
CA MET A 10 -0.73 -22.70 -24.35
C MET A 10 0.29 -22.35 -23.26
N MET A 11 1.58 -22.19 -23.61
CA MET A 11 2.61 -21.72 -22.67
C MET A 11 2.33 -20.29 -22.17
N ARG A 12 1.85 -19.39 -23.05
CA ARG A 12 1.49 -18.00 -22.69
C ARG A 12 0.29 -17.96 -21.75
N GLU A 13 -0.74 -18.73 -22.03
CA GLU A 13 -1.94 -18.81 -21.19
C GLU A 13 -1.62 -19.37 -19.79
N LEU A 14 -0.84 -20.45 -19.73
CA LEU A 14 -0.38 -21.02 -18.45
C LEU A 14 0.44 -20.01 -17.65
N LYS A 15 1.33 -19.25 -18.31
CA LYS A 15 2.09 -18.19 -17.66
C LYS A 15 1.16 -17.10 -17.11
N ALA A 16 0.23 -16.60 -17.92
CA ALA A 16 -0.70 -15.54 -17.50
C ALA A 16 -1.54 -15.97 -16.27
N LYS A 17 -2.05 -17.20 -16.29
CA LYS A 17 -2.80 -17.77 -15.15
C LYS A 17 -1.93 -17.93 -13.91
N THR A 18 -0.69 -18.35 -14.08
CA THR A 18 0.27 -18.50 -12.98
C THR A 18 0.64 -17.14 -12.38
N ASP A 19 0.91 -16.15 -13.23
CA ASP A 19 1.24 -14.79 -12.81
C ASP A 19 0.06 -14.15 -12.05
N GLU A 20 -1.18 -14.36 -12.50
CA GLU A 20 -2.39 -13.88 -11.80
C GLU A 20 -2.59 -14.56 -10.45
N ASN A 21 -2.42 -15.89 -10.36
CA ASN A 21 -2.49 -16.59 -9.08
C ASN A 21 -1.41 -16.09 -8.10
N ASN A 22 -0.21 -15.84 -8.60
CA ASN A 22 0.88 -15.28 -7.79
C ASN A 22 0.53 -13.87 -7.31
N ARG A 23 -0.04 -13.02 -8.18
CA ARG A 23 -0.51 -11.68 -7.84
C ARG A 23 -1.56 -11.74 -6.73
N LEU A 24 -2.59 -12.57 -6.86
CA LEU A 24 -3.63 -12.75 -5.83
C LEU A 24 -3.06 -13.24 -4.50
N THR A 25 -2.11 -14.18 -4.54
CA THR A 25 -1.43 -14.69 -3.33
C THR A 25 -0.65 -13.59 -2.63
N LEU A 26 0.02 -12.71 -3.38
CA LEU A 26 0.73 -11.55 -2.83
C LEU A 26 -0.22 -10.51 -2.25
N VAL A 27 -1.35 -10.24 -2.91
CA VAL A 27 -2.41 -9.36 -2.38
C VAL A 27 -2.91 -9.88 -1.03
N GLU A 28 -3.27 -11.17 -0.94
CA GLU A 28 -3.68 -11.79 0.35
C GLU A 28 -2.61 -11.62 1.44
N ARG A 29 -1.35 -11.88 1.08
CA ARG A 29 -0.24 -11.76 2.02
C ARG A 29 -0.14 -10.34 2.58
N TYR A 30 -0.25 -9.33 1.72
CA TYR A 30 -0.15 -7.93 2.15
C TYR A 30 -1.35 -7.50 2.98
N VAL A 31 -2.57 -7.85 2.56
CA VAL A 31 -3.79 -7.61 3.34
C VAL A 31 -3.66 -8.20 4.74
N LYS A 32 -3.19 -9.44 4.86
CA LYS A 32 -2.97 -10.09 6.15
C LYS A 32 -1.98 -9.33 7.05
N ILE A 33 -0.83 -8.93 6.50
CA ILE A 33 0.18 -8.16 7.26
C ILE A 33 -0.41 -6.83 7.76
N MET A 34 -1.15 -6.12 6.90
CA MET A 34 -1.77 -4.84 7.25
C MET A 34 -2.86 -5.02 8.31
N TYR A 35 -3.72 -6.03 8.16
CA TYR A 35 -4.75 -6.39 9.13
C TYR A 35 -4.14 -6.69 10.51
N GLU A 36 -3.15 -7.57 10.58
CA GLU A 36 -2.48 -7.93 11.83
C GLU A 36 -1.83 -6.71 12.49
N SER A 37 -1.20 -5.84 11.70
CA SER A 37 -0.59 -4.61 12.20
C SER A 37 -1.63 -3.63 12.74
N ALA A 38 -2.73 -3.39 12.02
CA ALA A 38 -3.80 -2.49 12.44
C ALA A 38 -4.49 -2.98 13.72
N ILE A 39 -4.83 -4.28 13.80
CA ILE A 39 -5.39 -4.89 15.01
C ILE A 39 -4.43 -4.77 16.20
N ASN A 40 -3.14 -5.00 15.97
CA ASN A 40 -2.14 -4.86 17.03
C ASN A 40 -2.05 -3.40 17.52
N THR A 41 -2.08 -2.41 16.62
CA THR A 41 -2.11 -0.99 16.99
C THR A 41 -3.37 -0.65 17.78
N ALA A 42 -4.54 -1.06 17.33
CA ALA A 42 -5.80 -0.83 18.05
C ALA A 42 -5.81 -1.42 19.46
N ARG A 43 -5.11 -2.55 19.68
CA ARG A 43 -5.00 -3.19 20.99
C ARG A 43 -4.00 -2.54 21.94
N THR A 44 -2.96 -1.91 21.39
CA THR A 44 -1.77 -1.50 22.17
C THR A 44 -1.62 0.01 22.29
N SER A 45 -2.34 0.78 21.48
CA SER A 45 -2.27 2.24 21.43
C SER A 45 -3.63 2.86 21.73
N ILE A 46 -3.60 4.12 22.17
CA ILE A 46 -4.79 4.98 22.28
C ILE A 46 -5.20 5.59 20.93
N ASN A 47 -4.38 5.41 19.89
CA ASN A 47 -4.68 5.92 18.57
C ASN A 47 -5.92 5.24 18.00
N THR A 48 -6.79 6.04 17.37
CA THR A 48 -8.00 5.56 16.69
C THR A 48 -7.78 5.28 15.21
N GLN A 49 -6.53 5.38 14.74
CA GLN A 49 -6.15 5.15 13.35
C GLN A 49 -4.83 4.40 13.25
N TRP A 50 -4.71 3.59 12.21
CA TRP A 50 -3.49 2.96 11.76
C TRP A 50 -3.11 3.49 10.38
N ARG A 51 -1.81 3.70 10.14
CA ARG A 51 -1.28 4.18 8.87
C ARG A 51 -0.06 3.36 8.46
N ALA A 52 -0.05 2.91 7.21
CA ALA A 52 1.14 2.39 6.55
C ALA A 52 1.59 3.32 5.43
N GLU A 53 2.85 3.71 5.46
CA GLU A 53 3.49 4.59 4.49
C GLU A 53 4.38 3.80 3.52
N PHE A 54 4.22 4.07 2.24
CA PHE A 54 4.92 3.41 1.14
C PHE A 54 5.73 4.45 0.37
N HIS A 55 7.00 4.10 0.12
CA HIS A 55 7.92 4.94 -0.63
C HIS A 55 8.23 4.27 -1.97
N ASN A 56 8.14 5.04 -3.07
CA ASN A 56 8.51 4.58 -4.40
C ASN A 56 10.03 4.56 -4.58
N GLY A 57 10.71 3.58 -3.98
CA GLY A 57 12.17 3.47 -4.08
C GLY A 57 12.76 2.53 -3.04
N GLN A 58 13.77 1.78 -3.46
CA GLN A 58 14.39 0.67 -2.73
C GLN A 58 14.67 0.98 -1.25
N GLY A 59 14.23 0.08 -0.37
CA GLY A 59 14.65 0.09 1.02
C GLY A 59 13.86 -0.85 1.90
N GLY A 60 14.24 -2.14 1.93
CA GLY A 60 14.13 -3.05 3.08
C GLY A 60 12.79 -3.29 3.80
N GLN A 61 11.68 -2.68 3.38
CA GLN A 61 10.39 -2.87 4.04
C GLN A 61 9.80 -4.24 3.69
N LEU A 62 9.09 -4.85 4.66
CA LEU A 62 8.34 -6.10 4.49
C LEU A 62 7.27 -6.04 3.38
N LEU A 63 6.99 -4.83 2.88
CA LEU A 63 5.95 -4.49 1.94
C LEU A 63 6.59 -3.86 0.68
N ASP A 64 6.44 -4.50 -0.48
CA ASP A 64 6.83 -3.91 -1.76
C ASP A 64 5.83 -2.81 -2.12
N GLY A 65 6.20 -1.56 -1.84
CA GLY A 65 5.37 -0.39 -2.12
C GLY A 65 4.90 -0.33 -3.58
N ARG A 66 5.73 -0.71 -4.55
CA ARG A 66 5.34 -0.68 -5.98
C ARG A 66 4.23 -1.68 -6.27
N PHE A 67 4.33 -2.89 -5.72
CA PHE A 67 3.30 -3.89 -5.86
C PHE A 67 1.98 -3.41 -5.24
N ILE A 68 2.05 -2.85 -4.03
CA ILE A 68 0.87 -2.35 -3.30
C ILE A 68 0.17 -1.26 -4.09
N ILE A 69 0.91 -0.26 -4.59
CA ILE A 69 0.36 0.84 -5.38
C ILE A 69 -0.30 0.31 -6.66
N THR A 70 0.33 -0.67 -7.33
CA THR A 70 -0.20 -1.24 -8.58
C THR A 70 -1.48 -2.06 -8.35
N ASN A 71 -1.67 -2.60 -7.15
CA ASN A 71 -2.80 -3.47 -6.80
C ASN A 71 -3.67 -2.85 -5.69
N ILE A 72 -3.68 -1.52 -5.60
CA ILE A 72 -4.26 -0.82 -4.46
C ILE A 72 -5.75 -1.08 -4.32
N ASP A 73 -6.49 -1.11 -5.43
CA ASP A 73 -7.94 -1.32 -5.43
C ASP A 73 -8.32 -2.69 -4.83
N ASP A 74 -7.59 -3.74 -5.20
CA ASP A 74 -7.81 -5.09 -4.67
C ASP A 74 -7.47 -5.17 -3.17
N ILE A 75 -6.41 -4.48 -2.74
CA ILE A 75 -5.99 -4.42 -1.34
C ILE A 75 -7.03 -3.65 -0.52
N LEU A 76 -7.44 -2.47 -0.97
CA LEU A 76 -8.44 -1.64 -0.29
C LEU A 76 -9.77 -2.36 -0.17
N ARG A 77 -10.24 -3.00 -1.25
CA ARG A 77 -11.50 -3.75 -1.21
C ARG A 77 -11.47 -4.84 -0.14
N ARG A 78 -10.38 -5.61 -0.08
CA ARG A 78 -10.24 -6.70 0.91
C ARG A 78 -10.06 -6.19 2.33
N LEU A 79 -9.35 -5.08 2.53
CA LEU A 79 -9.27 -4.43 3.83
C LEU A 79 -10.65 -3.91 4.27
N GLN A 80 -11.42 -3.30 3.36
CA GLN A 80 -12.78 -2.85 3.65
C GLN A 80 -13.70 -4.03 4.03
N ASP A 81 -13.56 -5.19 3.35
CA ASP A 81 -14.30 -6.41 3.70
C ASP A 81 -13.95 -6.91 5.13
N LEU A 82 -12.70 -6.71 5.57
CA LEU A 82 -12.23 -7.09 6.91
C LEU A 82 -12.58 -6.07 8.00
N PHE A 83 -12.76 -4.81 7.62
CA PHE A 83 -13.06 -3.69 8.51
C PHE A 83 -14.33 -2.95 8.04
N PRO A 84 -15.52 -3.61 8.08
CA PRO A 84 -16.73 -3.09 7.45
C PRO A 84 -17.20 -1.75 8.04
N ASP A 85 -16.94 -1.51 9.32
CA ASP A 85 -17.36 -0.30 10.04
C ASP A 85 -16.24 0.75 10.16
N CYS A 86 -15.06 0.49 9.60
CA CYS A 86 -13.94 1.42 9.60
C CYS A 86 -13.83 2.16 8.26
N SER A 87 -13.20 3.34 8.27
CA SER A 87 -12.80 4.03 7.03
C SER A 87 -11.46 3.47 6.56
N VAL A 88 -11.42 2.91 5.35
CA VAL A 88 -10.18 2.43 4.72
C VAL A 88 -9.87 3.30 3.50
N ASP A 89 -8.82 4.11 3.59
CA ASP A 89 -8.48 5.10 2.57
C ASP A 89 -7.04 4.96 2.07
N PHE A 90 -6.84 5.28 0.78
CA PHE A 90 -5.51 5.48 0.21
C PHE A 90 -5.31 6.95 -0.17
N LYS A 91 -4.22 7.55 0.31
CA LYS A 91 -3.89 8.95 0.04
C LYS A 91 -2.45 9.09 -0.41
N SER A 92 -2.23 9.97 -1.38
CA SER A 92 -0.89 10.45 -1.74
C SER A 92 -0.64 11.75 -0.98
N LEU A 93 0.23 11.70 0.00
CA LEU A 93 0.59 12.85 0.84
C LEU A 93 1.85 13.50 0.29
N THR A 94 1.82 14.82 0.13
CA THR A 94 3.03 15.61 -0.04
C THR A 94 3.54 15.93 1.35
N MET A 95 4.65 15.32 1.73
CA MET A 95 5.29 15.50 3.02
C MET A 95 6.48 16.45 2.90
N ALA A 96 6.70 17.30 3.89
CA ALA A 96 7.92 18.08 4.02
C ALA A 96 8.48 18.02 5.44
N ARG A 97 9.79 18.14 5.54
CA ARG A 97 10.48 18.14 6.83
C ARG A 97 10.40 19.52 7.48
N GLY A 98 9.80 19.57 8.67
CA GLY A 98 9.74 20.77 9.49
C GLY A 98 11.08 21.11 10.15
N PRO A 99 11.18 22.30 10.78
CA PRO A 99 12.36 22.70 11.55
C PRO A 99 12.64 21.81 12.76
N ASP A 100 11.59 21.17 13.28
CA ASP A 100 11.62 20.13 14.32
C ASP A 100 12.22 18.80 13.84
N GLY A 101 12.50 18.70 12.53
CA GLY A 101 12.99 17.50 11.90
C GLY A 101 11.93 16.44 11.63
N GLN A 102 10.66 16.67 11.96
CA GLN A 102 9.54 15.76 11.71
C GLN A 102 8.97 15.98 10.30
N MET A 103 8.33 14.95 9.74
CA MET A 103 7.65 15.04 8.44
C MET A 103 6.20 15.47 8.66
N HIS A 104 5.78 16.54 7.99
CA HIS A 104 4.43 17.08 8.04
C HIS A 104 3.75 16.97 6.69
N ASP A 105 2.46 16.62 6.69
CA ASP A 105 1.64 16.63 5.49
C ASP A 105 1.33 18.08 5.09
N ILE A 106 1.81 18.46 3.92
CA ILE A 106 1.65 19.78 3.30
C ILE A 106 0.76 19.72 2.05
N SER A 107 0.01 18.64 1.85
CA SER A 107 -0.88 18.46 0.69
C SER A 107 -1.97 19.52 0.59
N THR A 108 -2.29 20.19 1.70
CA THR A 108 -3.31 21.24 1.78
C THR A 108 -2.74 22.65 1.62
N LEU A 109 -1.42 22.82 1.53
CA LEU A 109 -0.80 24.13 1.34
C LEU A 109 -0.99 24.65 -0.09
N ASP A 110 -1.16 25.97 -0.22
CA ASP A 110 -1.25 26.65 -1.50
C ASP A 110 0.04 26.47 -2.33
N GLU A 111 -0.09 26.37 -3.65
CA GLU A 111 1.04 26.17 -4.58
C GLU A 111 2.12 27.24 -4.41
N LYS A 112 1.73 28.47 -4.08
CA LYS A 112 2.65 29.57 -3.80
C LYS A 112 3.46 29.34 -2.53
N ALA A 113 2.84 28.82 -1.47
CA ALA A 113 3.54 28.48 -0.24
C ALA A 113 4.46 27.27 -0.45
N LEU A 114 4.01 26.29 -1.24
CA LEU A 114 4.80 25.12 -1.59
C LEU A 114 6.13 25.54 -2.23
N MET A 115 6.16 26.52 -3.15
CA MET A 115 7.39 26.98 -3.84
C MET A 115 8.56 27.33 -2.90
N PHE A 116 8.30 27.72 -1.65
CA PHE A 116 9.33 28.04 -0.67
C PHE A 116 9.86 26.82 0.11
N ILE A 117 9.23 25.65 -0.06
CA ILE A 117 9.61 24.38 0.55
C ILE A 117 10.35 23.55 -0.49
N GLY A 118 11.68 23.51 -0.39
CA GLY A 118 12.54 22.79 -1.35
C GLY A 118 12.57 21.26 -1.17
N ASN A 119 12.48 20.78 0.08
CA ASN A 119 12.57 19.35 0.39
C ASN A 119 11.18 18.73 0.57
N ARG A 120 10.52 18.46 -0.56
CA ARG A 120 9.23 17.76 -0.58
C ARG A 120 9.43 16.30 -0.96
N GLN A 121 8.68 15.42 -0.32
CA GLN A 121 8.62 14.01 -0.63
C GLN A 121 7.16 13.63 -0.82
N VAL A 122 6.87 12.83 -1.84
CA VAL A 122 5.54 12.25 -2.01
C VAL A 122 5.54 10.89 -1.35
N THR A 123 4.70 10.72 -0.33
CA THR A 123 4.51 9.48 0.40
C THR A 123 3.09 9.00 0.15
N GLN A 124 2.95 7.74 -0.24
CA GLN A 124 1.64 7.13 -0.43
C GLN A 124 1.30 6.34 0.82
N CYS A 125 0.09 6.46 1.35
CA CYS A 125 -0.29 5.75 2.56
C CYS A 125 -1.69 5.13 2.48
N ILE A 126 -1.82 3.97 3.11
CA ILE A 126 -3.12 3.39 3.47
C ILE A 126 -3.41 3.79 4.92
N THR A 127 -4.61 4.26 5.18
CA THR A 127 -5.11 4.59 6.53
C THR A 127 -6.35 3.76 6.83
N ILE A 128 -6.41 3.20 8.04
CA ILE A 128 -7.59 2.53 8.60
C ILE A 128 -7.98 3.31 9.85
N ASP A 129 -9.17 3.91 9.85
CA ASP A 129 -9.69 4.74 10.95
C ASP A 129 -10.92 4.06 11.57
N TRP A 130 -10.89 3.89 12.90
CA TRP A 130 -11.94 3.28 13.72
C TRP A 130 -12.42 4.22 14.85
N SER A 131 -12.22 5.54 14.70
CA SER A 131 -12.79 6.54 15.61
C SER A 131 -14.32 6.61 15.59
#